data_AF-A0A2D6QZV9-F1
#
_entry.id   AF-A0A2D6QZV9-F1
#
_cell.length_a   1.000
_cell.length_b   1.000
_cell.length_c   1.000
_cell.angle_alpha   90.00
_cell.angle_beta   90.00
_cell.angle_gamma   90.00
#
_symmetry.space_group_name_H-M   'P 1'
#
loop_
_entity.id
_entity.type
_entity.pdbx_description
1 polymer ?
#
loop_
_entity_poly.entity_id
_entity_poly.type
_entity_poly.pdbx_seq_one_letter_code
_entity_poly.pdbx_strand_id
1 'polypeptide(L)'
;MNEIQWPVWWAIRDLPGETRRIAAFLDMPIDESRWDAIVEYCSFDWMKANATKSVPLGGAFWDAGAQVFIHKGVNGRWKDTLTAEESAEYEARAEKELGAGCARWIATGELPA
;
A
#
# COMPACT_ATOMS: atom_id res chain seq x y z
N MET A 1 14.49 5.41 -22.74
CA MET A 1 13.11 5.28 -23.25
C MET A 1 12.19 5.33 -22.05
N ASN A 2 11.27 6.29 -22.11
CA ASN A 2 10.20 6.69 -21.19
C ASN A 2 10.13 5.97 -19.83
N GLU A 3 10.47 6.74 -18.82
CA GLU A 3 10.18 6.53 -17.40
C GLU A 3 8.67 6.28 -17.22
N ILE A 4 8.28 5.01 -17.19
CA ILE A 4 6.91 4.64 -16.82
C ILE A 4 6.73 5.08 -15.36
N GLN A 5 5.72 5.89 -15.10
CA GLN A 5 5.46 6.43 -13.77
C GLN A 5 4.43 5.51 -13.09
N TRP A 6 4.87 4.38 -12.53
CA TRP A 6 3.99 3.39 -11.88
C TRP A 6 3.03 4.04 -10.87
N PRO A 7 1.70 3.98 -11.08
CA PRO A 7 0.73 4.57 -10.17
C PRO A 7 0.42 3.64 -9.00
N VAL A 8 1.29 3.52 -8.01
CA VAL A 8 0.94 2.81 -6.75
C VAL A 8 0.71 3.83 -5.62
N TRP A 9 -0.11 4.85 -5.87
CA TRP A 9 -0.11 6.09 -5.07
C TRP A 9 -1.15 6.20 -3.95
N TRP A 10 -2.17 5.33 -3.86
CA TRP A 10 -3.39 5.70 -3.12
C TRP A 10 -3.20 5.75 -1.59
N ALA A 11 -2.78 4.67 -0.92
CA ALA A 11 -2.77 4.63 0.56
C ALA A 11 -1.70 5.51 1.24
N ILE A 12 -0.57 5.79 0.57
CA ILE A 12 0.58 6.47 1.17
C ILE A 12 0.61 7.97 0.85
N ARG A 13 -0.07 8.42 -0.23
CA ARG A 13 -0.03 9.83 -0.66
C ARG A 13 -1.14 10.70 -0.06
N ASP A 14 -2.33 10.13 0.16
CA ASP A 14 -3.49 10.85 0.68
C ASP A 14 -4.30 9.97 1.65
N LEU A 15 -3.69 9.67 2.80
CA LEU A 15 -4.35 8.92 3.87
C LEU A 15 -5.71 9.56 4.27
N PRO A 16 -5.84 10.89 4.43
CA PRO A 16 -7.13 11.54 4.67
C PRO A 16 -8.18 11.25 3.59
N GLY A 17 -7.84 11.44 2.32
CA GLY A 17 -8.76 11.24 1.20
C GLY A 17 -9.20 9.78 1.05
N GLU A 18 -8.27 8.83 1.16
CA GLU A 18 -8.60 7.41 1.07
C GLU A 18 -9.43 6.92 2.25
N THR A 19 -9.17 7.43 3.47
CA THR A 19 -10.00 7.11 4.64
C THR A 19 -11.45 7.57 4.43
N ARG A 20 -11.66 8.77 3.85
CA ARG A 20 -13.01 9.24 3.47
C ARG A 20 -13.65 8.37 2.39
N ARG A 21 -12.88 7.95 1.39
CA ARG A 21 -13.34 7.07 0.32
C ARG A 21 -13.81 5.72 0.86
N ILE A 22 -13.07 5.12 1.78
CA ILE A 22 -13.44 3.87 2.45
C ILE A 22 -14.72 4.06 3.27
N ALA A 23 -14.81 5.13 4.06
CA ALA A 23 -16.00 5.43 4.86
C ALA A 23 -17.25 5.59 3.99
N ALA A 24 -17.15 6.33 2.87
CA ALA A 24 -18.23 6.48 1.90
C ALA A 24 -18.61 5.15 1.24
N PHE A 25 -17.63 4.30 0.90
CA PHE A 25 -17.88 2.97 0.32
C PHE A 25 -18.62 2.05 1.29
N LEU A 26 -18.33 2.14 2.58
CA LEU A 26 -18.95 1.34 3.65
C LEU A 26 -20.25 1.95 4.20
N ASP A 27 -20.68 3.12 3.68
CA ASP A 27 -21.78 3.93 4.22
C ASP A 27 -21.64 4.23 5.72
N MET A 28 -20.41 4.50 6.15
CA MET A 28 -20.06 4.82 7.53
C MET A 28 -19.86 6.33 7.68
N PRO A 29 -20.73 7.04 8.44
CA PRO A 29 -20.52 8.45 8.70
C PRO A 29 -19.25 8.65 9.54
N ILE A 30 -18.45 9.66 9.16
CA ILE A 30 -17.25 10.04 9.90
C ILE A 30 -17.64 11.05 10.98
N ASP A 31 -17.30 10.73 12.22
CA ASP A 31 -17.31 11.71 13.30
C ASP A 31 -16.12 12.65 13.15
N GLU A 32 -16.36 13.82 12.57
CA GLU A 32 -15.32 14.83 12.30
C GLU A 32 -14.64 15.32 13.59
N SER A 33 -15.27 15.18 14.77
CA SER A 33 -14.61 15.51 16.04
C SER A 33 -13.45 14.57 16.39
N ARG A 34 -13.40 13.39 15.76
CA ARG A 34 -12.37 12.36 15.95
C ARG A 34 -11.42 12.26 14.76
N TRP A 35 -11.59 13.10 13.75
CA TRP A 35 -10.89 12.98 12.47
C TRP A 35 -9.36 12.93 12.62
N ASP A 36 -8.80 13.87 13.36
CA ASP A 36 -7.35 13.96 13.56
C ASP A 36 -6.80 12.70 14.22
N ALA A 37 -7.51 12.15 15.21
CA ALA A 37 -7.13 10.90 15.88
C ALA A 37 -7.24 9.69 14.95
N ILE A 38 -8.25 9.65 14.07
CA ILE A 38 -8.39 8.59 13.06
C ILE A 38 -7.18 8.61 12.11
N VAL A 39 -6.85 9.77 11.56
CA VAL A 39 -5.71 9.93 10.64
C VAL A 39 -4.39 9.59 11.34
N GLU A 40 -4.21 10.03 12.59
CA GLU A 40 -3.02 9.70 13.38
C GLU A 40 -2.89 8.18 13.57
N TYR A 41 -3.94 7.49 14.00
CA TYR A 41 -3.87 6.06 14.32
C TYR A 41 -3.73 5.19 13.07
N CYS A 42 -4.20 5.66 11.92
CA CYS A 42 -3.98 5.02 10.64
C CYS A 42 -2.63 5.37 10.00
N SER A 43 -1.85 6.29 10.57
CA SER A 43 -0.53 6.65 10.06
C SER A 43 0.49 5.52 10.23
N PHE A 44 1.45 5.45 9.31
CA PHE A 44 2.52 4.45 9.39
C PHE A 44 3.32 4.55 10.69
N ASP A 45 3.67 5.77 11.11
CA ASP A 45 4.48 6.00 12.30
C ASP A 45 3.77 5.53 13.57
N TRP A 46 2.48 5.87 13.72
CA TRP A 46 1.70 5.40 14.86
C TRP A 46 1.55 3.89 14.84
N MET A 47 1.19 3.30 13.69
CA MET A 47 1.05 1.85 13.56
C MET A 47 2.35 1.12 13.88
N LYS A 48 3.49 1.62 13.42
CA LYS A 48 4.81 1.06 13.74
C LYS A 48 5.09 1.15 15.23
N ALA A 49 4.98 2.33 15.84
CA ALA A 49 5.19 2.50 17.28
C ALA A 49 4.27 1.60 18.12
N ASN A 50 3.06 1.29 17.63
CA ASN A 50 2.04 0.49 18.29
C ASN A 50 1.88 -0.92 17.69
N ALA A 51 2.88 -1.45 16.98
CA ALA A 51 2.74 -2.67 16.18
C ALA A 51 2.19 -3.88 16.96
N THR A 52 2.48 -3.98 18.26
CA THR A 52 1.95 -5.04 19.13
C THR A 52 0.42 -5.08 19.21
N LYS A 53 -0.28 -3.97 18.92
CA LYS A 53 -1.75 -3.89 18.91
C LYS A 53 -2.37 -4.40 17.61
N SER A 54 -1.60 -4.48 16.53
CA SER A 54 -2.12 -4.73 15.17
C SER A 54 -1.49 -5.93 14.49
N VAL A 55 -0.30 -6.36 14.92
CA VAL A 55 0.39 -7.53 14.37
C VAL A 55 -0.19 -8.81 14.96
N PRO A 56 -0.48 -9.83 14.14
CA PRO A 56 -1.01 -11.11 14.62
C PRO A 56 -0.19 -11.69 15.78
N LEU A 57 -0.89 -12.10 16.84
CA LEU A 57 -0.30 -12.63 18.08
C LEU A 57 0.81 -11.74 18.68
N GLY A 58 0.74 -10.42 18.50
CA GLY A 58 1.72 -9.49 19.03
C GLY A 58 3.13 -9.66 18.43
N GLY A 59 3.25 -10.33 17.29
CA GLY A 59 4.53 -10.56 16.62
C GLY A 59 5.30 -11.79 17.11
N ALA A 60 4.66 -12.74 17.80
CA ALA A 60 5.28 -13.97 18.29
C ALA A 60 5.99 -14.81 17.21
N PHE A 61 5.61 -14.64 15.94
CA PHE A 61 6.22 -15.35 14.80
C PHE A 61 7.41 -14.61 14.15
N TRP A 62 7.78 -13.42 14.64
CA TRP A 62 8.90 -12.66 14.10
C TRP A 62 10.07 -12.64 15.09
N ASP A 63 11.27 -12.97 14.61
CA ASP A 63 12.49 -13.06 15.43
C ASP A 63 12.80 -11.77 16.21
N ALA A 64 12.37 -10.61 15.70
CA ALA A 64 12.52 -9.30 16.33
C ALA A 64 11.18 -8.67 16.77
N GLY A 65 10.12 -9.48 16.87
CA GLY A 65 8.80 -9.10 17.37
C GLY A 65 7.96 -8.24 16.40
N ALA A 66 6.86 -7.68 16.90
CA ALA A 66 5.89 -6.94 16.09
C ALA A 66 6.49 -5.77 15.29
N GLN A 67 7.57 -5.17 15.80
CA GLN A 67 8.18 -3.97 15.22
C GLN A 67 8.81 -4.21 13.84
N VAL A 68 9.23 -5.44 13.54
CA VAL A 68 9.81 -5.78 12.22
C VAL A 68 8.77 -6.16 11.19
N PHE A 69 7.53 -6.42 11.58
CA PHE A 69 6.42 -6.63 10.65
C PHE A 69 6.16 -5.36 9.83
N ILE A 70 6.11 -4.21 10.51
CA ILE A 70 5.90 -2.89 9.91
C ILE A 70 7.27 -2.31 9.52
N HIS A 71 7.84 -2.83 8.44
CA HIS A 71 9.23 -2.53 8.05
C HIS A 71 9.39 -1.11 7.48
N LYS A 72 8.87 -0.85 6.26
CA LYS A 72 8.97 0.45 5.58
C LYS A 72 7.66 0.82 4.88
N GLY A 73 7.12 2.00 5.19
CA GLY A 73 5.89 2.55 4.63
C GLY A 73 6.14 3.36 3.36
N VAL A 74 6.95 2.83 2.44
CA VAL A 74 7.27 3.50 1.17
C VAL A 74 7.07 2.55 0.00
N ASN A 75 6.53 3.09 -1.10
CA ASN A 75 6.35 2.38 -2.35
C ASN A 75 7.59 2.48 -3.25
N GLY A 76 7.69 1.58 -4.23
CA GLY A 76 8.77 1.61 -5.21
C GLY A 76 10.10 1.00 -4.75
N ARG A 77 10.15 0.34 -3.59
CA ARG A 77 11.39 -0.28 -3.06
C ARG A 77 12.04 -1.29 -4.02
N TRP A 78 11.25 -1.89 -4.90
CA TRP A 78 11.75 -2.80 -5.93
C TRP A 78 12.67 -2.11 -6.94
N LYS A 79 12.54 -0.80 -7.17
CA LYS A 79 13.36 -0.05 -8.13
C LYS A 79 14.84 -0.03 -7.76
N ASP A 80 15.15 -0.07 -6.46
CA ASP A 80 16.52 -0.12 -5.96
C ASP A 80 17.07 -1.56 -5.87
N THR A 81 16.23 -2.56 -6.17
CA THR A 81 16.55 -3.99 -6.02
C THR A 81 16.60 -4.72 -7.35
N LEU A 82 15.65 -4.43 -8.24
CA LEU A 82 15.52 -5.10 -9.53
C LEU A 82 16.22 -4.29 -10.62
N THR A 83 16.88 -4.98 -11.53
CA THR A 83 17.40 -4.35 -12.75
C THR A 83 16.27 -4.00 -13.72
N ALA A 84 16.60 -3.22 -14.74
CA ALA A 84 15.65 -2.90 -15.81
C ALA A 84 15.19 -4.16 -16.56
N GLU A 85 16.10 -5.12 -16.76
CA GLU A 85 15.82 -6.40 -17.42
C GLU A 85 14.86 -7.26 -16.59
N GLU A 86 15.10 -7.37 -15.27
CA GLU A 86 14.22 -8.12 -14.36
C GLU A 86 12.82 -7.51 -14.30
N SER A 87 12.73 -6.19 -14.31
CA SER A 87 11.46 -5.47 -14.34
C SER A 87 10.69 -5.72 -15.64
N ALA A 88 11.38 -5.66 -16.79
CA ALA A 88 10.78 -5.95 -18.09
C ALA A 88 10.30 -7.41 -18.21
N GLU A 89 11.06 -8.37 -17.67
CA GLU A 89 10.64 -9.77 -17.63
C GLU A 89 9.38 -9.96 -16.78
N TYR A 90 9.31 -9.31 -15.62
CA TYR A 90 8.12 -9.31 -14.77
C TYR A 90 6.89 -8.74 -15.50
N GLU A 91 7.02 -7.60 -16.16
CA GLU A 91 5.92 -6.95 -16.89
C GLU A 91 5.40 -7.83 -18.03
N ALA A 92 6.30 -8.39 -18.84
CA ALA A 92 5.93 -9.31 -19.92
C ALA A 92 5.21 -10.55 -19.40
N ARG A 93 5.66 -11.08 -18.25
CA ARG A 93 5.00 -12.22 -17.59
C ARG A 93 3.62 -11.83 -17.04
N ALA A 94 3.48 -10.66 -16.43
CA ALA A 94 2.21 -10.18 -15.90
C ALA A 94 1.16 -10.07 -17.02
N GLU A 95 1.52 -9.50 -18.17
CA GLU A 95 0.62 -9.42 -19.32
C GLU A 95 0.26 -10.81 -19.88
N LYS A 96 1.24 -11.71 -19.98
CA LYS A 96 1.01 -13.08 -20.47
C LYS A 96 0.03 -13.86 -19.59
N GLU A 97 0.16 -13.76 -18.28
CA GLU A 97 -0.62 -14.58 -17.33
C GLU A 97 -1.97 -13.93 -16.96
N LEU A 98 -2.07 -12.60 -16.98
CA LEU A 98 -3.27 -11.87 -16.51
C LEU A 98 -4.04 -11.18 -17.64
N GLY A 99 -3.43 -11.02 -18.82
CA GLY A 99 -3.90 -10.12 -19.86
C GLY A 99 -3.68 -8.64 -19.50
N ALA A 100 -3.76 -7.77 -20.52
CA ALA A 100 -3.40 -6.35 -20.39
C ALA A 100 -4.23 -5.59 -19.33
N GLY A 101 -5.53 -5.87 -19.23
CA GLY A 101 -6.42 -5.16 -18.30
C GLY A 101 -6.10 -5.45 -16.82
N CYS A 102 -5.99 -6.73 -16.44
CA CYS A 102 -5.64 -7.11 -15.07
C CYS A 102 -4.19 -6.75 -14.74
N ALA A 103 -3.25 -6.93 -15.67
CA ALA A 103 -1.86 -6.53 -15.47
C ALA A 103 -1.75 -5.03 -15.17
N ARG A 104 -2.45 -4.19 -15.93
CA ARG A 104 -2.54 -2.75 -15.68
C ARG A 104 -3.17 -2.45 -14.33
N TRP A 105 -4.30 -3.06 -13.99
CA TRP A 105 -4.97 -2.81 -12.70
C TRP A 105 -4.08 -3.19 -11.51
N ILE A 106 -3.37 -4.33 -11.54
CA ILE A 106 -2.45 -4.70 -10.46
C ILE A 106 -1.28 -3.72 -10.36
N ALA A 107 -0.72 -3.28 -11.49
CA ALA A 107 0.42 -2.37 -11.50
C ALA A 107 0.07 -0.93 -11.08
N THR A 108 -1.19 -0.51 -11.28
CA THR A 108 -1.60 0.91 -11.18
C THR A 108 -2.76 1.18 -10.21
N GLY A 109 -3.50 0.16 -9.79
CA GLY A 109 -4.77 0.30 -9.10
C GLY A 109 -5.89 0.96 -9.93
N GLU A 110 -5.64 1.30 -11.20
CA GLU A 110 -6.60 1.95 -12.08
C GLU A 110 -7.38 0.91 -12.90
N LEU A 111 -8.71 1.04 -12.94
CA LEU A 111 -9.54 0.22 -13.82
C LEU A 111 -9.18 0.51 -15.28
N PRO A 112 -9.27 -0.50 -16.17
CA PRO A 112 -9.19 -0.27 -17.61
C PRO A 112 -10.26 0.76 -18.01
N ALA A 113 -9.91 1.67 -18.93
CA ALA A 113 -10.87 2.59 -19.53
C ALA A 113 -11.91 1.83 -20.37
#